data_AF-A0A4U9HID7-F1
#
_entry.id   AF-A0A4U9HID7-F1
#
_cell.length_a   1.000
_cell.length_b   1.000
_cell.length_c   1.000
_cell.angle_alpha   90.00
_cell.angle_beta   90.00
_cell.angle_gamma   90.00
#
_symmetry.space_group_name_H-M   'P 1'
#
loop_
_entity.id
_entity.type
_entity.pdbx_description
1 polymer ?
#
loop_
_entity_poly.entity_id
_entity_poly.type
_entity_poly.pdbx_seq_one_letter_code
_entity_poly.pdbx_strand_id
1 'polypeptide(L)'
;MAKPAGQDTSNSPSDAVPVQKETLTTRKLGSLEVSSMGLGCLPMVGYYGGGPRDRKAMVSLIRAAFEQGITFFDTAEVYGPHLSEEFVGEALAPIRDRVVIATKFGFGVEGR
;
A
#
# COMPACT_ATOMS: atom_id res chain seq x y z
N MET A 1 38.36 -19.31 17.75
CA MET A 1 38.66 -17.87 17.61
C MET A 1 37.57 -17.26 16.74
N ALA A 2 36.84 -16.26 17.27
CA ALA A 2 35.67 -15.64 16.64
C ALA A 2 36.08 -14.63 15.54
N LYS A 3 35.30 -14.54 14.46
CA LYS A 3 35.38 -13.45 13.47
C LYS A 3 34.71 -12.19 14.03
N PRO A 4 35.17 -10.97 13.70
CA PRO A 4 34.59 -9.74 14.22
C PRO A 4 33.23 -9.45 13.57
N ALA A 5 32.36 -8.82 14.36
CA ALA A 5 31.11 -8.22 13.94
C ALA A 5 31.38 -6.83 13.32
N GLY A 6 30.53 -6.43 12.37
CA GLY A 6 30.46 -5.05 11.86
C GLY A 6 30.99 -4.88 10.44
N GLN A 7 30.13 -5.12 9.44
CA GLN A 7 30.16 -4.34 8.22
C GLN A 7 28.82 -3.64 8.12
N ASP A 8 28.83 -2.36 8.50
CA ASP A 8 27.80 -1.39 8.17
C ASP A 8 27.66 -1.37 6.64
N THR A 9 26.60 -1.99 6.12
CA THR A 9 26.21 -1.77 4.73
C THR A 9 25.56 -0.39 4.69
N SER A 10 26.35 0.62 4.33
CA SER A 10 25.86 1.95 4.00
C SER A 10 24.92 1.83 2.80
N ASN A 11 23.61 1.85 3.06
CA ASN A 11 22.62 1.97 1.99
C ASN A 11 22.58 3.45 1.57
N SER A 12 23.65 3.89 0.91
CA SER A 12 23.73 5.19 0.27
C SER A 12 22.70 5.25 -0.86
N PRO A 13 21.99 6.37 -1.08
CA PRO A 13 20.90 6.47 -2.06
C PRO A 13 21.42 6.65 -3.49
N SER A 14 22.41 5.86 -3.90
CA SER A 14 22.96 5.85 -5.25
C SER A 14 22.64 4.51 -5.88
N ASP A 15 22.06 4.54 -7.08
CA ASP A 15 21.74 3.40 -7.95
C ASP A 15 20.32 2.83 -7.82
N ALA A 16 19.35 3.67 -7.42
CA ALA A 16 17.96 3.37 -7.75
C ALA A 16 17.82 3.43 -9.28
N VAL A 17 17.63 2.27 -9.91
CA VAL A 17 17.31 2.14 -11.34
C VAL A 17 16.15 3.10 -11.64
N PRO A 18 16.24 3.95 -12.68
CA PRO A 18 15.13 4.81 -13.05
C PRO A 18 13.91 3.92 -13.31
N VAL A 19 12.89 4.04 -12.47
CA VAL A 19 11.61 3.38 -12.71
C VAL A 19 11.04 4.02 -13.96
N GLN A 20 11.09 3.29 -15.08
CA GLN A 20 10.43 3.75 -16.31
C GLN A 20 8.94 3.87 -16.00
N LYS A 21 8.37 5.04 -16.28
CA LYS A 21 6.95 5.31 -16.08
C LYS A 21 6.17 4.65 -17.21
N GLU A 22 6.12 3.33 -17.19
CA GLU A 22 5.28 2.56 -18.11
C GLU A 22 3.83 2.78 -17.72
N THR A 23 3.03 3.26 -18.66
CA THR A 23 1.58 3.41 -18.44
C THR A 23 0.98 2.03 -18.22
N LEU A 24 0.40 1.79 -17.03
CA LEU A 24 -0.28 0.54 -16.72
C LEU A 24 -1.45 0.32 -17.69
N THR A 25 -1.52 -0.87 -18.28
CA THR A 25 -2.69 -1.29 -19.05
C THR A 25 -3.91 -1.42 -18.14
N THR A 26 -5.12 -1.28 -18.68
CA THR A 26 -6.36 -1.55 -17.94
C THR A 26 -6.87 -2.97 -18.18
N ARG A 27 -7.65 -3.48 -17.22
CA ARG A 27 -8.32 -4.79 -17.25
C ARG A 27 -9.76 -4.60 -16.79
N LYS A 28 -10.68 -5.45 -17.28
CA LYS A 28 -12.06 -5.51 -16.79
C LYS A 28 -12.18 -6.48 -15.62
N LEU A 29 -12.80 -6.03 -14.53
CA LEU A 29 -13.24 -6.85 -13.40
C LEU A 29 -14.77 -6.78 -13.34
N GLY A 30 -15.44 -7.73 -14.00
CA GLY A 30 -16.87 -7.62 -14.25
C GLY A 30 -17.18 -6.39 -15.10
N SER A 31 -18.02 -5.49 -14.59
CA SER A 31 -18.33 -4.21 -15.23
C SER A 31 -17.34 -3.07 -14.91
N LEU A 32 -16.38 -3.30 -14.01
CA LEU A 32 -15.41 -2.30 -13.57
C LEU A 32 -14.19 -2.31 -14.48
N GLU A 33 -13.59 -1.15 -14.70
CA GLU A 33 -12.28 -1.01 -15.35
C GLU A 33 -11.24 -0.59 -14.31
N VAL A 34 -10.14 -1.33 -14.24
CA VAL A 34 -9.08 -1.17 -13.25
C VAL A 34 -7.70 -1.24 -13.91
N SER A 35 -6.68 -0.67 -13.28
CA SER A 35 -5.28 -0.90 -13.66
C SER A 35 -4.92 -2.39 -13.58
N SER A 36 -4.01 -2.84 -14.44
CA SER A 36 -3.55 -4.24 -14.47
C SER A 36 -2.84 -4.70 -13.21
N MET A 37 -2.45 -3.78 -12.34
CA MET A 37 -1.94 -4.01 -10.99
C MET A 37 -2.79 -3.23 -9.98
N GLY A 38 -2.99 -3.81 -8.79
CA GLY A 38 -3.63 -3.14 -7.66
C GLY A 38 -2.67 -3.02 -6.47
N LEU A 39 -2.97 -2.09 -5.54
CA LEU A 39 -2.22 -1.94 -4.29
C LEU A 39 -2.95 -2.64 -3.15
N GLY A 40 -2.28 -3.62 -2.52
CA GLY A 40 -2.72 -4.18 -1.24
C GLY A 40 -2.29 -3.29 -0.08
N CYS A 41 -3.24 -2.87 0.76
CA CYS A 41 -2.99 -1.88 1.82
C CYS A 41 -2.69 -2.48 3.21
N LEU A 42 -2.66 -3.82 3.35
CA LEU A 42 -2.27 -4.50 4.59
C LEU A 42 -0.87 -4.10 5.10
N PRO A 43 0.18 -3.96 4.25
CA PRO A 43 1.50 -3.55 4.75
C PRO A 43 1.52 -2.16 5.38
N MET A 44 0.53 -1.31 5.09
CA MET A 44 0.50 0.08 5.58
C MET A 44 0.25 0.15 7.10
N VAL A 45 -0.32 -0.90 7.67
CA VAL A 45 -0.55 -1.03 9.11
C VAL A 45 0.57 -1.80 9.83
N GLY A 46 1.69 -2.09 9.15
CA GLY A 46 2.86 -2.75 9.76
C GLY A 46 2.72 -4.26 9.97
N TYR A 47 1.77 -4.91 9.29
CA TYR A 47 1.45 -6.34 9.50
C TYR A 47 2.64 -7.30 9.34
N TYR A 48 3.55 -7.04 8.39
CA TYR A 48 4.70 -7.91 8.11
C TYR A 48 5.97 -7.57 8.91
N GLY A 49 5.85 -6.81 10.00
CA GLY A 49 6.99 -6.28 10.75
C GLY A 49 7.48 -4.93 10.23
N GLY A 50 8.36 -4.27 10.99
CA GLY A 50 8.86 -2.92 10.70
C GLY A 50 8.31 -1.81 11.60
N GLY A 51 7.52 -2.16 12.63
CA GLY A 51 6.99 -1.21 13.61
C GLY A 51 5.80 -0.39 13.10
N PRO A 52 5.22 0.47 13.97
CA PRO A 52 4.14 1.37 13.57
C PRO A 52 4.62 2.28 12.44
N ARG A 53 3.90 2.28 11.33
CA ARG A 53 4.23 3.12 10.17
C ARG A 53 3.62 4.51 10.40
N ASP A 54 4.39 5.55 10.11
CA ASP A 54 3.87 6.91 10.12
C ASP A 54 2.68 7.03 9.16
N ARG A 55 1.52 7.43 9.70
CA ARG A 55 0.26 7.55 8.94
C ARG A 55 0.43 8.44 7.72
N LYS A 56 1.10 9.58 7.88
CA LYS A 56 1.32 10.55 6.80
C LYS A 56 2.14 9.92 5.67
N ALA A 57 3.22 9.21 5.99
CA ALA A 57 3.99 8.47 5.01
C ALA A 57 3.15 7.40 4.29
N MET A 58 2.29 6.66 4.99
CA MET A 58 1.47 5.61 4.37
C MET A 58 0.36 6.17 3.47
N VAL A 59 -0.30 7.24 3.89
CA VAL A 59 -1.25 7.99 3.07
C VAL A 59 -0.56 8.53 1.80
N SER A 60 0.66 9.04 1.96
CA SER A 60 1.45 9.55 0.84
C SER A 60 1.87 8.44 -0.13
N LEU A 61 2.19 7.24 0.39
CA LEU A 61 2.49 6.06 -0.43
C LEU A 61 1.28 5.61 -1.25
N ILE A 62 0.09 5.54 -0.62
CA ILE A 62 -1.15 5.18 -1.32
C ILE A 62 -1.45 6.20 -2.43
N ARG A 63 -1.25 7.50 -2.16
CA ARG A 63 -1.37 8.54 -3.20
C ARG A 63 -0.34 8.37 -4.31
N ALA A 64 0.93 8.10 -3.98
CA ALA A 64 1.98 7.90 -4.96
C ALA A 64 1.67 6.70 -5.88
N ALA A 65 1.08 5.62 -5.36
CA ALA A 65 0.63 4.50 -6.19
C ALA A 65 -0.36 4.94 -7.28
N PHE A 66 -1.30 5.83 -6.95
CA PHE A 66 -2.19 6.43 -7.94
C PHE A 66 -1.45 7.28 -8.97
N GLU A 67 -0.46 8.06 -8.56
CA GLU A 67 0.38 8.87 -9.45
C GLU A 67 1.24 8.02 -10.42
N GLN A 68 1.44 6.75 -10.08
CA GLN A 68 2.05 5.72 -10.94
C GLN A 68 1.03 4.92 -11.77
N GLY A 69 -0.25 5.32 -11.76
CA GLY A 69 -1.30 4.74 -12.61
C GLY A 69 -2.10 3.60 -11.98
N ILE A 70 -1.89 3.27 -10.70
CA ILE A 70 -2.71 2.27 -9.99
C ILE A 70 -4.08 2.87 -9.67
N THR A 71 -5.15 2.24 -10.12
CA THR A 71 -6.53 2.65 -9.88
C THR A 71 -7.34 1.63 -9.09
N PHE A 72 -6.73 0.52 -8.67
CA PHE A 72 -7.38 -0.52 -7.86
C PHE A 72 -6.68 -0.70 -6.51
N PHE A 73 -7.43 -0.57 -5.43
CA PHE A 73 -6.92 -0.58 -4.06
C PHE A 73 -7.66 -1.62 -3.22
N ASP A 74 -6.89 -2.45 -2.52
CA ASP A 74 -7.39 -3.52 -1.67
C ASP A 74 -7.17 -3.18 -0.19
N THR A 75 -8.24 -3.27 0.61
CA THR A 75 -8.22 -3.13 2.06
C THR A 75 -9.12 -4.18 2.72
N ALA A 76 -9.20 -4.18 4.04
CA ALA A 76 -10.16 -4.96 4.81
C ALA A 76 -10.29 -4.39 6.22
N GLU A 77 -11.44 -4.63 6.85
CA GLU A 77 -11.72 -4.29 8.25
C GLU A 77 -10.65 -4.82 9.22
N VAL A 78 -10.17 -6.04 8.99
CA VAL A 78 -9.17 -6.73 9.84
C VAL A 78 -7.73 -6.23 9.67
N TYR A 79 -7.45 -5.43 8.64
CA TYR A 79 -6.09 -4.97 8.36
C TYR A 79 -5.68 -3.89 9.36
N GLY A 80 -5.02 -4.31 10.45
CA GLY A 80 -4.66 -3.44 11.57
C GLY A 80 -5.92 -2.78 12.08
N PRO A 81 -6.77 -3.51 12.82
CA PRO A 81 -8.21 -3.31 12.89
C PRO A 81 -8.67 -1.87 12.64
N HIS A 82 -9.42 -1.69 11.55
CA HIS A 82 -9.98 -0.42 11.04
C HIS A 82 -8.96 0.63 10.53
N LEU A 83 -7.67 0.54 10.84
CA LEU A 83 -6.66 1.53 10.44
C LEU A 83 -6.41 1.58 8.93
N SER A 84 -6.34 0.43 8.25
CA SER A 84 -6.06 0.41 6.81
C SER A 84 -7.15 1.13 6.02
N GLU A 85 -8.42 0.96 6.41
CA GLU A 85 -9.55 1.66 5.80
C GLU A 85 -9.50 3.18 6.05
N GLU A 86 -9.07 3.62 7.23
CA GLU A 86 -8.84 5.05 7.50
C GLU A 86 -7.74 5.64 6.60
N PHE A 87 -6.62 4.93 6.44
CA PHE A 87 -5.49 5.41 5.63
C PHE A 87 -5.88 5.48 4.15
N VAL A 88 -6.59 4.46 3.65
CA VAL A 88 -7.12 4.43 2.28
C VAL A 88 -8.15 5.53 2.08
N GLY A 89 -9.05 5.74 3.03
CA GLY A 89 -10.06 6.80 2.99
C GLY A 89 -9.46 8.19 2.89
N GLU A 90 -8.52 8.52 3.76
CA GLU A 90 -7.79 9.80 3.72
C GLU A 90 -7.00 9.95 2.41
N ALA A 91 -6.28 8.90 2.01
CA ALA A 91 -5.47 8.94 0.80
C ALA A 91 -6.29 9.06 -0.46
N LEU A 92 -7.52 8.54 -0.54
CA LEU A 92 -8.27 8.50 -1.79
C LEU A 92 -9.44 9.51 -1.86
N ALA A 93 -9.85 10.11 -0.74
CA ALA A 93 -10.98 11.05 -0.71
C ALA A 93 -10.92 12.16 -1.80
N PRO A 94 -9.78 12.84 -2.05
CA PRO A 94 -9.67 13.85 -3.11
C PRO A 94 -9.80 13.33 -4.56
N ILE A 95 -9.73 12.02 -4.79
CA ILE A 95 -9.75 11.40 -6.12
C ILE A 95 -10.74 10.24 -6.21
N ARG A 96 -11.74 10.20 -5.30
CA ARG A 96 -12.57 9.01 -5.08
C ARG A 96 -13.22 8.47 -6.36
N ASP A 97 -13.62 9.34 -7.28
CA ASP A 97 -14.29 8.96 -8.53
C ASP A 97 -13.36 8.33 -9.58
N ARG A 98 -12.05 8.30 -9.33
CA ARG A 98 -11.02 7.82 -10.26
C ARG A 98 -10.42 6.48 -9.86
N VAL A 99 -10.95 5.85 -8.82
CA VAL A 99 -10.40 4.62 -8.23
C VAL A 99 -11.51 3.63 -7.87
N VAL A 100 -11.13 2.35 -7.89
CA VAL A 100 -11.94 1.23 -7.40
C VAL A 100 -11.32 0.75 -6.09
N ILE A 101 -12.15 0.59 -5.06
CA ILE A 101 -11.74 0.10 -3.74
C ILE A 101 -12.46 -1.22 -3.47
N ALA A 102 -11.69 -2.26 -3.16
CA ALA A 102 -12.20 -3.51 -2.62
C ALA A 102 -11.94 -3.54 -1.11
N THR A 103 -12.99 -3.77 -0.33
CA THR A 103 -12.88 -4.08 1.10
C THR A 103 -13.48 -5.45 1.40
N LYS A 104 -13.22 -5.97 2.60
CA LYS A 104 -13.60 -7.32 3.04
C LYS A 104 -14.00 -7.26 4.52
N PHE A 105 -14.90 -8.15 4.91
CA PHE A 105 -15.39 -8.34 6.28
C PHE A 105 -15.46 -9.84 6.60
N GLY A 106 -15.70 -10.18 7.87
CA GLY A 106 -16.00 -11.56 8.29
C GLY A 106 -15.04 -12.19 9.30
N PHE A 107 -14.00 -11.46 9.73
CA PHE A 107 -13.19 -11.85 10.88
C PHE A 107 -13.69 -11.13 12.13
N GLY A 108 -13.69 -11.81 13.28
CA GLY A 108 -14.00 -11.19 14.57
C GLY A 108 -12.90 -10.24 14.98
N VAL A 109 -13.07 -8.95 14.65
CA VAL A 109 -12.17 -7.86 15.06
C VAL A 109 -12.59 -7.21 16.37
N GLU A 110 -13.86 -7.36 16.75
CA GLU A 110 -14.38 -6.95 18.05
C GLU A 110 -14.01 -8.00 19.11
N GLY A 111 -13.31 -7.59 20.17
CA GLY A 111 -12.95 -8.47 21.28
C GLY A 111 -14.19 -9.04 21.95
N ARG A 112 -14.40 -10.35 21.80
CA ARG A 112 -15.31 -11.15 22.65
C ARG A 112 -14.49 -11.95 23.66
#